data_AF-A0A6V7K2D8-F1
#
_entry.id   AF-A0A6V7K2D8-F1
#
_cell.length_a   1.000
_cell.length_b   1.000
_cell.length_c   1.000
_cell.angle_alpha   90.00
_cell.angle_beta   90.00
_cell.angle_gamma   90.00
#
_symmetry.space_group_name_H-M   'P 1'
#
loop_
_entity.id
_entity.type
_entity.pdbx_description
1 polymer ?
#
loop_
_entity_poly.entity_id
_entity_poly.type
_entity_poly.pdbx_seq_one_letter_code
_entity_poly.pdbx_strand_id
1 'polypeptide(L)' 'ARFASYQVKLGLIKVLKNYCVKPTKLSPYPYEIDKGSFILTPKGGLHVRLEPIEQDRIM' A
#
# COMPACT_ATOMS: atom_id res chain seq x y z
N ALA A 1 -20.60 1.52 -3.91
CA ALA A 1 -19.66 0.41 -3.60
C ALA A 1 -18.80 -0.03 -4.79
N ARG A 2 -19.38 -0.29 -5.98
CA ARG A 2 -18.66 -0.82 -7.16
C ARG A 2 -17.40 -0.03 -7.52
N PHE A 3 -17.49 1.29 -7.64
CA PHE A 3 -16.36 2.15 -8.00
C PHE A 3 -15.16 1.97 -7.06
N ALA A 4 -15.35 2.16 -5.75
CA ALA A 4 -14.28 2.00 -4.77
C ALA A 4 -13.65 0.60 -4.81
N SER A 5 -14.47 -0.46 -4.94
CA SER A 5 -13.97 -1.83 -5.05
C SER A 5 -13.11 -2.05 -6.29
N TYR A 6 -13.47 -1.50 -7.45
CA TYR A 6 -12.66 -1.60 -8.66
C TYR A 6 -11.40 -0.74 -8.57
N GLN A 7 -11.50 0.48 -8.03
CA GLN A 7 -10.36 1.38 -7.85
C GLN A 7 -9.27 0.75 -6.98
N VAL A 8 -9.63 0.19 -5.82
CA VAL A 8 -8.67 -0.47 -4.93
C VAL A 8 -8.03 -1.69 -5.59
N LYS A 9 -8.81 -2.51 -6.31
CA LYS A 9 -8.28 -3.69 -7.01
C LYS A 9 -7.30 -3.31 -8.12
N LEU A 10 -7.66 -2.36 -8.97
CA LEU A 10 -6.80 -1.90 -10.08
C LEU A 10 -5.52 -1.24 -9.54
N GLY A 11 -5.65 -0.39 -8.51
CA GLY A 11 -4.50 0.23 -7.85
C GLY A 11 -3.55 -0.82 -7.26
N LEU A 12 -4.08 -1.80 -6.54
CA LEU A 12 -3.27 -2.86 -5.94
C LEU A 12 -2.59 -3.74 -7.00
N ILE A 13 -3.30 -4.15 -8.04
CA ILE A 13 -2.72 -4.92 -9.17
C ILE A 13 -1.58 -4.13 -9.82
N LYS A 14 -1.78 -2.83 -10.07
CA LYS A 14 -0.75 -1.99 -10.69
C LYS A 14 0.48 -1.87 -9.78
N VAL A 15 0.31 -1.62 -8.49
CA VAL A 15 1.44 -1.52 -7.54
C VAL A 15 2.20 -2.85 -7.47
N LEU A 16 1.50 -3.96 -7.21
CA LEU A 16 2.15 -5.26 -7.02
C LEU A 16 2.81 -5.81 -8.29
N LYS A 17 2.30 -5.45 -9.49
CA LYS A 17 2.92 -5.87 -10.76
C LYS A 17 4.14 -5.05 -11.16
N ASN A 18 4.38 -3.88 -10.58
CA ASN A 18 5.43 -2.97 -11.05
C ASN A 18 6.43 -2.61 -9.94
N TYR A 19 6.11 -2.88 -8.67
CA TYR A 19 6.94 -2.47 -7.54
C TYR A 19 7.01 -3.54 -6.45
N CYS A 20 8.21 -3.73 -5.90
CA CYS A 20 8.43 -4.37 -4.62
C CYS A 20 8.16 -3.34 -3.51
N VAL A 21 7.18 -3.62 -2.64
CA VAL A 21 6.78 -2.75 -1.54
C VAL A 21 7.54 -3.16 -0.28
N LYS A 22 8.41 -2.29 0.22
CA LYS A 22 9.21 -2.56 1.43
C LYS A 22 8.79 -1.67 2.61
N PRO A 23 8.80 -2.20 3.85
CA PRO A 23 8.56 -1.40 5.04
C PRO A 23 9.70 -0.40 5.28
N THR A 24 9.37 0.74 5.87
CA THR A 24 10.34 1.75 6.31
C THR A 24 10.32 1.87 7.82
N LYS A 25 11.44 2.29 8.44
CA LYS A 25 11.56 2.54 9.89
C LYS A 25 10.57 3.59 10.43
N LEU A 26 9.95 4.39 9.56
CA LEU A 26 8.93 5.39 9.90
C LEU A 26 7.53 4.80 10.07
N SER A 27 7.31 3.55 9.64
CA SER A 27 6.04 2.86 9.88
C SER A 27 6.05 2.23 11.26
N PRO A 28 5.04 2.48 12.11
CA PRO A 28 4.96 1.85 13.42
C PRO A 28 4.77 0.34 13.28
N TYR A 29 5.46 -0.42 14.13
CA TYR A 29 5.23 -1.85 14.32
C TYR A 29 5.15 -2.14 15.82
N PRO A 30 4.04 -2.68 16.34
CA PRO A 30 2.82 -3.07 15.63
C PRO A 30 2.02 -1.86 15.09
N TYR A 31 1.16 -2.11 14.10
CA TYR A 31 0.28 -1.08 13.55
C TYR A 31 -0.80 -0.72 14.57
N GLU A 32 -0.77 0.53 15.07
CA GLU A 32 -1.83 1.08 15.93
C GLU A 32 -2.88 1.80 15.09
N ILE A 33 -4.16 1.59 15.42
CA ILE A 33 -5.26 2.34 14.81
C ILE A 33 -5.30 3.76 15.39
N ASP A 34 -5.42 4.77 14.53
CA ASP A 34 -5.67 6.13 14.97
C ASP A 34 -7.12 6.31 15.43
N LYS A 35 -7.32 6.39 16.75
CA LYS A 35 -8.64 6.60 17.36
C LYS A 35 -9.21 7.99 17.11
N GLY A 36 -8.39 8.95 16.68
CA GLY A 36 -8.82 10.32 16.36
C GLY A 36 -9.26 10.50 14.90
N SER A 37 -9.02 9.51 14.03
CA SER A 37 -9.36 9.60 12.62
C SER A 37 -10.82 9.26 12.34
N PHE A 38 -11.42 9.96 11.39
CA PHE A 38 -12.77 9.69 10.90
C PHE A 38 -12.88 8.34 10.15
N ILE A 39 -11.78 7.88 9.56
CA ILE A 39 -11.68 6.60 8.85
C ILE A 39 -10.61 5.70 9.48
N LEU A 40 -10.74 4.38 9.31
CA LEU A 40 -9.73 3.43 9.76
C LEU A 40 -8.39 3.72 9.07
N THR A 41 -7.43 4.22 9.85
CA THR A 41 -6.08 4.55 9.37
C THR A 41 -5.05 4.18 10.44
N PRO A 42 -3.84 3.74 10.06
CA PRO A 42 -2.75 3.60 11.01
C PRO A 42 -2.35 4.98 11.58
N LYS A 43 -2.05 5.00 12.88
CA LYS A 43 -1.51 6.15 13.58
C LYS A 43 -0.14 6.50 13.01
N GLY A 44 0.06 7.75 12.58
CA GLY A 44 1.31 8.18 11.92
C GLY A 44 1.45 7.71 10.47
N GLY A 45 0.41 7.12 9.87
CA GLY A 45 0.41 6.70 8.46
C GLY A 45 1.20 5.43 8.17
N LEU A 46 1.26 5.06 6.88
CA LEU A 46 2.00 3.89 6.39
C LEU A 46 3.10 4.35 5.43
N HIS A 47 4.33 4.34 5.91
CA HIS A 47 5.52 4.70 5.15
C HIS A 47 6.13 3.46 4.50
N VAL A 48 5.93 3.32 3.20
CA VAL A 48 6.48 2.25 2.38
C VAL A 48 7.44 2.80 1.33
N ARG A 49 8.46 2.02 1.01
CA ARG A 49 9.33 2.27 -0.13
C ARG A 49 8.84 1.42 -1.30
N LEU A 50 8.71 2.03 -2.47
CA LEU A 50 8.41 1.35 -3.72
C LEU A 50 9.69 1.23 -4.54
N GLU A 51 10.13 0.00 -4.77
CA GLU A 51 11.28 -0.28 -5.64
C GLU A 51 10.75 -0.91 -6.93
N PRO A 52 11.02 -0.33 -8.11
CA PRO A 52 10.56 -0.92 -9.38
C PRO A 52 11.06 -2.36 -9.50
N ILE A 53 10.17 -3.27 -9.91
CA ILE A 53 10.61 -4.61 -10.29
C ILE A 53 11.06 -4.58 -11.74
N GLU A 54 12.24 -5.13 -12.01
CA GLU A 54 12.68 -5.37 -13.38
C GLU A 54 11.80 -6.46 -13.95
N GLN A 55 10.94 -6.07 -14.88
CA GLN A 55 9.96 -6.97 -15.44
C GLN A 55 10.64 -7.74 -16.56
N ASP A 56 11.15 -8.94 -16.23
CA ASP A 56 11.53 -9.91 -17.24
C ASP A 56 10.33 -10.06 -18.18
N ARG A 57 10.51 -9.64 -19.44
CA ARG A 57 9.53 -9.79 -20.51
C ARG A 57 9.41 -11.28 -20.83
N ILE A 58 8.69 -12.01 -20.00
CA ILE A 58 8.29 -13.37 -20.29
C ILE A 58 6.77 -13.35 -20.44
N MET A 59 6.40 -13.26 -21.73
CA MET A 59 5.10 -13.52 -22.37
C MET A 59 4.03 -12.43 -22.23
#